data_AF-A0A1I7TSG2-F1
#
_entry.id   AF-A0A1I7TSG2-F1
#
_cell.length_a   1.000
_cell.length_b   1.000
_cell.length_c   1.000
_cell.angle_alpha   90.00
_cell.angle_beta   90.00
_cell.angle_gamma   90.00
#
_symmetry.space_group_name_H-M   'P 1'
#
loop_
_entity.id
_entity.type
_entity.pdbx_description
1 polymer ?
#
loop_
_entity_poly.entity_id
_entity_poly.type
_entity_poly.pdbx_seq_one_letter_code
_entity_poly.pdbx_strand_id
1 'polypeptide(L)'
;MDPESIRKIFSYLFHQRSDNSVVPIVKNEFDFIEILDISSKSEFIINRNISWKFEDHLNGSLISVSNEDGSCREDYIVVQSKIESFRKVVQFYLNLPETKIEDLIILNHPYGLEGCVPLRIRNLRWKLEINSSRYDYTTWFNCLRTHPIERVEIELNGEDYMVLSEDVICSATKLHLKTKSLLPIQAILKFQASELKLNQSLSSDDLFLLFDTWIQRETTGKIILKCSNADLNSIENQLKEEFKNTNFKVSDLETNEFSIEISE
;
A
#
# COMPACT_ATOMS: atom_id res chain seq x y z
N MET A 1 3.46 16.05 -18.56
CA MET A 1 2.21 16.80 -18.88
C MET A 1 2.63 18.19 -19.32
N ASP A 2 1.93 18.85 -20.23
CA ASP A 2 2.34 20.20 -20.63
C ASP A 2 2.04 21.22 -19.51
N PRO A 3 2.83 22.30 -19.39
CA PRO A 3 2.64 23.31 -18.35
C PRO A 3 1.25 23.97 -18.33
N GLU A 4 0.58 24.10 -19.47
CA GLU A 4 -0.75 24.70 -19.56
C GLU A 4 -1.83 23.80 -18.96
N SER A 5 -1.71 22.48 -19.13
CA SER A 5 -2.57 21.50 -18.46
C SER A 5 -2.40 21.54 -16.94
N ILE A 6 -1.16 21.59 -16.43
CA ILE A 6 -0.88 21.76 -15.00
C ILE A 6 -1.51 23.07 -14.49
N ARG A 7 -1.41 24.17 -15.27
CA ARG A 7 -2.02 25.45 -14.93
C ARG A 7 -3.53 25.34 -14.80
N LYS A 8 -4.20 24.68 -15.75
CA LYS A 8 -5.64 24.47 -15.71
C LYS A 8 -6.07 23.62 -14.51
N ILE A 9 -5.36 22.55 -14.20
CA ILE A 9 -5.62 21.71 -13.02
C ILE A 9 -5.48 22.54 -11.74
N PHE A 10 -4.37 23.28 -11.61
CA PHE A 10 -4.14 24.12 -10.43
C PHE A 10 -5.26 25.15 -10.26
N SER A 11 -5.63 25.86 -11.33
CA SER A 11 -6.73 26.81 -11.29
C SER A 11 -8.06 26.12 -10.93
N TYR A 12 -8.38 24.98 -11.53
CA TYR A 12 -9.60 24.23 -11.24
C TYR A 12 -9.71 23.82 -9.75
N LEU A 13 -8.61 23.33 -9.16
CA LEU A 13 -8.62 22.83 -7.78
C LEU A 13 -8.62 23.93 -6.72
N PHE A 14 -7.99 25.07 -7.04
CA PHE A 14 -7.61 26.06 -6.02
C PHE A 14 -8.15 27.45 -6.27
N HIS A 15 -8.59 27.76 -7.48
CA HIS A 15 -9.17 29.06 -7.84
C HIS A 15 -10.60 28.84 -8.34
N GLN A 16 -11.60 29.12 -7.50
CA GLN A 16 -12.98 29.20 -7.94
C GLN A 16 -13.15 30.37 -8.93
N ARG A 17 -12.93 30.12 -10.23
CA ARG A 17 -13.54 30.92 -11.28
C ARG A 17 -14.69 30.12 -11.89
N SER A 18 -15.87 30.69 -11.70
CA SER A 18 -17.21 30.28 -12.10
C SER A 18 -17.45 30.22 -13.60
N ASP A 19 -16.42 29.95 -14.41
CA ASP A 19 -16.59 29.76 -15.84
C ASP A 19 -16.41 28.28 -16.11
N ASN A 20 -17.52 27.55 -16.31
CA ASN A 20 -17.66 26.24 -16.98
C ASN A 20 -16.34 25.56 -17.37
N SER A 21 -15.48 25.29 -16.39
CA SER A 21 -14.07 25.04 -16.68
C SER A 21 -14.00 23.60 -17.11
N VAL A 22 -13.77 23.43 -18.41
CA VAL A 22 -13.54 22.14 -19.03
C VAL A 22 -12.55 21.40 -18.14
N VAL A 23 -13.00 20.29 -17.52
CA VAL A 23 -12.14 19.41 -16.74
C VAL A 23 -10.95 19.10 -17.64
N PRO A 24 -9.72 19.46 -17.25
CA PRO A 24 -8.57 19.24 -18.11
C PRO A 24 -8.50 17.76 -18.47
N ILE A 25 -8.22 17.46 -19.74
CA ILE A 25 -8.10 16.07 -20.20
C ILE A 25 -6.81 15.54 -19.62
N VAL A 26 -6.94 14.70 -18.59
CA VAL A 26 -5.83 14.04 -17.91
C VAL A 26 -5.89 12.56 -18.24
N LYS A 27 -4.72 11.94 -18.42
CA LYS A 27 -4.64 10.48 -18.52
C LYS A 27 -5.22 9.86 -17.24
N ASN A 28 -5.95 8.77 -17.39
CA ASN A 28 -6.50 7.97 -16.30
C ASN A 28 -5.78 6.62 -16.14
N GLU A 29 -4.75 6.36 -16.96
CA GLU A 29 -3.86 5.22 -16.80
C GLU A 29 -2.50 5.74 -16.34
N PHE A 30 -2.07 5.26 -15.17
CA PHE A 30 -0.84 5.67 -14.50
C PHE A 30 0.07 4.46 -14.30
N ASP A 31 1.30 4.55 -14.80
CA ASP A 31 2.31 3.53 -14.56
C ASP A 31 2.77 3.58 -13.08
N PHE A 32 2.75 4.78 -12.49
CA PHE A 32 3.26 4.98 -11.14
C PHE A 32 2.56 6.13 -10.44
N ILE A 33 2.12 5.91 -9.20
CA ILE A 33 1.70 6.95 -8.27
C ILE A 33 2.41 6.76 -6.94
N GLU A 34 2.88 7.85 -6.36
CA GLU A 34 3.40 7.87 -4.99
C GLU A 34 2.69 8.93 -4.15
N ILE A 35 2.19 8.50 -2.99
CA ILE A 35 1.59 9.32 -1.94
C ILE A 35 2.59 9.33 -0.78
N LEU A 36 3.23 10.48 -0.57
CA LEU A 36 4.21 10.69 0.49
C LEU A 36 3.65 11.70 1.49
N ASP A 37 3.67 11.36 2.78
CA ASP A 37 3.45 12.32 3.85
C ASP A 37 4.54 12.22 4.91
N ILE A 38 5.22 13.33 5.18
CA ILE A 38 6.16 13.49 6.29
C ILE A 38 5.86 14.80 7.03
N SER A 39 6.38 14.95 8.24
CA SER A 39 6.06 16.10 9.10
C SER A 39 6.23 17.46 8.41
N SER A 40 7.29 17.61 7.62
CA SER A 40 7.62 18.87 6.93
C SER A 40 6.94 19.08 5.58
N LYS A 41 6.51 18.01 4.89
CA LYS A 41 5.92 18.11 3.55
C LYS A 41 5.03 16.91 3.19
N SER A 42 4.07 17.14 2.31
CA SER A 42 3.33 16.09 1.62
C SER A 42 3.63 16.17 0.11
N GLU A 43 3.71 15.04 -0.58
CA GLU A 43 4.11 14.99 -1.98
C GLU A 43 3.28 13.93 -2.74
N PHE A 44 2.77 14.31 -3.92
CA PHE A 44 2.02 13.43 -4.81
C PHE A 44 2.74 13.36 -6.15
N ILE A 45 3.28 12.19 -6.48
CA ILE A 45 4.12 11.96 -7.65
C ILE A 45 3.36 11.10 -8.65
N ILE A 46 3.37 11.50 -9.92
CA ILE A 46 2.69 10.81 -11.01
C ILE A 46 3.70 10.47 -12.09
N ASN A 47 3.78 9.18 -12.45
CA ASN A 47 4.67 8.62 -13.46
C ASN A 47 6.13 9.06 -13.31
N ARG A 48 6.56 9.39 -12.07
CA ARG A 48 7.88 9.94 -11.71
C ARG A 48 8.26 11.28 -12.35
N ASN A 49 7.37 11.83 -13.17
CA ASN A 49 7.68 12.99 -13.99
C ASN A 49 6.94 14.24 -13.51
N ILE A 50 5.85 14.08 -12.76
CA ILE A 50 5.09 15.20 -12.19
C ILE A 50 5.09 15.03 -10.69
N SER A 51 5.43 16.09 -9.97
CA SER A 51 5.45 16.09 -8.52
C SER A 51 4.73 17.33 -7.98
N TRP A 52 3.64 17.11 -7.25
CA TRP A 52 2.95 18.11 -6.45
C TRP A 52 3.46 18.05 -5.02
N LYS A 53 4.01 19.15 -4.51
CA LYS A 53 4.58 19.28 -3.17
C LYS A 53 3.79 20.30 -2.38
N PHE A 54 3.58 20.01 -1.10
CA PHE A 54 2.76 20.81 -0.19
C PHE A 54 3.52 21.00 1.11
N GLU A 55 3.67 22.26 1.51
CA GLU A 55 4.38 22.65 2.73
C GLU A 55 3.52 23.61 3.56
N ASP A 56 3.64 23.53 4.88
CA ASP A 56 2.95 24.45 5.78
C ASP A 56 3.58 25.85 5.67
N HIS A 57 2.77 26.89 5.53
CA HIS A 57 3.27 28.26 5.41
C HIS A 57 2.36 29.27 6.11
N LEU A 58 2.80 29.81 7.26
CA LEU A 58 2.22 30.88 8.09
C LEU A 58 0.69 30.81 8.33
N ASN A 59 -0.12 31.00 7.28
CA ASN A 59 -1.59 31.01 7.30
C ASN A 59 -2.23 30.07 6.24
N GLY A 60 -1.47 29.15 5.64
CA GLY A 60 -1.98 28.26 4.60
C GLY A 60 -0.95 27.25 4.12
N SER A 61 -0.98 26.94 2.82
CA SER A 61 -0.08 25.98 2.19
C SER A 61 0.69 26.61 1.03
N LEU A 62 1.99 26.33 0.99
CA LEU A 62 2.82 26.51 -0.18
C LEU A 62 2.69 25.27 -1.06
N ILE A 63 2.31 25.46 -2.32
CA ILE A 63 2.15 24.38 -3.29
C ILE A 63 3.14 24.60 -4.42
N SER A 64 4.00 23.61 -4.65
CA SER A 64 4.88 23.61 -5.82
C SER A 64 4.59 22.40 -6.70
N VAL A 65 4.60 22.61 -8.01
CA VAL A 65 4.45 21.55 -9.01
C VAL A 65 5.66 21.60 -9.90
N SER A 66 6.34 20.47 -10.01
CA SER A 66 7.51 20.31 -10.88
C SER A 66 7.28 19.22 -11.89
N ASN A 67 7.82 19.42 -13.09
CA ASN A 67 7.82 18.46 -14.17
C ASN A 67 9.27 17.99 -14.48
N GLU A 68 9.42 16.90 -15.22
CA GLU A 68 10.73 16.28 -15.52
C GLU A 68 11.69 17.24 -16.27
N ASP A 69 11.15 18.19 -17.04
CA ASP A 69 11.91 19.23 -17.75
C ASP A 69 12.47 20.33 -16.82
N GLY A 70 12.27 20.20 -15.51
CA GLY A 70 12.69 21.18 -14.50
C GLY A 70 11.82 22.43 -14.45
N SER A 71 10.73 22.50 -15.23
CA SER A 71 9.75 23.56 -15.06
C SER A 71 9.10 23.40 -13.69
N CYS A 72 9.39 24.36 -12.81
CA CYS A 72 8.81 24.44 -11.47
C CYS A 72 7.83 25.61 -11.45
N ARG A 73 6.63 25.34 -10.96
CA ARG A 73 5.66 26.37 -10.62
C ARG A 73 5.43 26.33 -9.12
N GLU A 74 5.57 27.49 -8.49
CA GLU A 74 5.26 27.67 -7.07
C GLU A 74 4.07 28.63 -6.97
N ASP A 75 3.02 28.20 -6.29
CA ASP A 75 1.86 29.03 -5.98
C ASP A 75 1.58 28.96 -4.47
N TYR A 76 1.05 30.04 -3.93
CA TYR A 76 0.77 30.19 -2.51
C TYR A 76 -0.74 30.23 -2.29
N ILE A 77 -1.27 29.37 -1.41
CA ILE A 77 -2.68 29.39 -1.01
C ILE A 77 -2.78 29.75 0.46
N VAL A 78 -3.30 30.94 0.74
CA VAL A 78 -3.32 31.56 2.09
C VAL A 78 -4.54 31.12 2.93
N VAL A 79 -5.29 30.09 2.52
CA VAL A 79 -6.59 29.76 3.15
C VAL A 79 -6.77 28.28 3.49
N GLN A 80 -6.06 27.37 2.83
CA GLN A 80 -6.22 25.92 3.03
C GLN A 80 -4.98 25.32 3.69
N SER A 81 -5.22 24.38 4.61
CA SER A 81 -4.15 23.61 5.25
C SER A 81 -3.41 22.74 4.24
N LYS A 82 -2.15 22.40 4.52
CA LYS A 82 -1.33 21.48 3.70
C LYS A 82 -2.07 20.20 3.36
N ILE A 83 -2.68 19.57 4.37
CA ILE A 83 -3.35 18.28 4.23
C ILE A 83 -4.62 18.38 3.37
N GLU A 84 -5.41 19.44 3.49
CA GLU A 84 -6.60 19.64 2.65
C GLU A 84 -6.22 19.86 1.18
N SER A 85 -5.21 20.70 0.93
CA SER A 85 -4.68 20.93 -0.42
C SER A 85 -4.13 19.65 -1.04
N PHE A 86 -3.40 18.86 -0.26
CA PHE A 86 -2.88 17.55 -0.67
C PHE A 86 -4.00 16.58 -1.03
N ARG A 87 -4.99 16.41 -0.15
CA ARG A 87 -6.15 15.53 -0.36
C ARG A 87 -6.90 15.87 -1.64
N LYS A 88 -7.08 17.16 -1.94
CA LYS A 88 -7.74 17.60 -3.19
C LYS A 88 -7.01 17.12 -4.43
N VAL A 89 -5.68 17.20 -4.45
CA VAL A 89 -4.89 16.75 -5.60
C VAL A 89 -4.97 15.23 -5.73
N VAL A 90 -4.78 14.49 -4.64
CA VAL A 90 -4.90 13.03 -4.64
C VAL A 90 -6.28 12.61 -5.17
N GLN A 91 -7.36 13.15 -4.60
CA GLN A 91 -8.73 12.82 -4.99
C GLN A 91 -9.05 13.24 -6.42
N PHE A 92 -8.48 14.35 -6.93
CA PHE A 92 -8.69 14.78 -8.30
C PHE A 92 -8.18 13.74 -9.31
N TYR A 93 -6.93 13.27 -9.15
CA TYR A 93 -6.35 12.30 -10.07
C TYR A 93 -6.93 10.91 -9.91
N LEU A 94 -7.15 10.48 -8.66
CA LEU A 94 -7.59 9.12 -8.38
C LEU A 94 -9.10 8.89 -8.63
N ASN A 95 -9.91 9.95 -8.63
CA ASN A 95 -11.34 9.86 -8.96
C ASN A 95 -11.65 10.11 -10.44
N LEU A 96 -10.64 10.18 -11.32
CA LEU A 96 -10.90 10.22 -12.75
C LEU A 96 -11.61 8.92 -13.17
N PRO A 97 -12.61 8.97 -14.07
CA PRO A 97 -13.29 7.78 -14.55
C PRO A 97 -12.32 6.74 -15.10
N GLU A 98 -12.54 5.47 -14.78
CA GLU A 98 -11.75 4.34 -15.25
C GLU A 98 -10.27 4.39 -14.86
N THR A 99 -9.93 5.08 -13.77
CA THR A 99 -8.55 5.16 -13.28
C THR A 99 -7.94 3.77 -13.05
N LYS A 100 -6.78 3.53 -13.67
CA LYS A 100 -5.94 2.35 -13.47
C LYS A 100 -4.54 2.77 -13.06
N ILE A 101 -3.98 2.04 -12.11
CA ILE A 101 -2.65 2.32 -11.55
C ILE A 101 -1.87 1.00 -11.57
N GLU A 102 -0.73 1.00 -12.25
CA GLU A 102 0.16 -0.16 -12.24
C GLU A 102 0.84 -0.29 -10.87
N ASP A 103 1.59 0.74 -10.44
CA ASP A 103 2.25 0.79 -9.14
C ASP A 103 1.75 1.95 -8.27
N LEU A 104 1.16 1.66 -7.11
CA LEU A 104 0.85 2.64 -6.07
C LEU A 104 1.81 2.48 -4.90
N ILE A 105 2.57 3.53 -4.59
CA ILE A 105 3.41 3.62 -3.41
C ILE A 105 2.78 4.57 -2.39
N ILE A 106 2.73 4.16 -1.14
CA ILE A 106 2.29 4.97 -0.02
C ILE A 106 3.42 4.98 1.00
N LEU A 107 3.95 6.16 1.30
CA LEU A 107 4.92 6.36 2.36
C LEU A 107 4.27 7.16 3.49
N ASN A 108 4.17 6.49 4.64
CA ASN A 108 3.46 6.88 5.84
C ASN A 108 1.94 6.94 5.66
N HIS A 109 1.37 8.15 5.52
CA HIS A 109 -0.07 8.36 5.65
C HIS A 109 -0.78 8.41 4.29
N PRO A 110 -1.83 7.59 4.05
CA PRO A 110 -2.57 7.52 2.79
C PRO A 110 -3.57 8.67 2.58
N TYR A 111 -3.24 9.91 2.94
CA TYR A 111 -4.19 11.04 2.83
C TYR A 111 -4.75 11.18 1.41
N GLY A 112 -6.06 11.31 1.31
CA GLY A 112 -6.82 11.47 0.07
C GLY A 112 -7.54 10.18 -0.34
N LEU A 113 -7.02 9.01 0.02
CA LEU A 113 -7.63 7.72 -0.32
C LEU A 113 -9.00 7.50 0.33
N GLU A 114 -9.27 8.13 1.47
CA GLU A 114 -10.56 8.05 2.18
C GLU A 114 -11.73 8.63 1.37
N GLY A 115 -11.44 9.52 0.40
CA GLY A 115 -12.43 10.12 -0.50
C GLY A 115 -12.37 9.57 -1.92
N CYS A 116 -11.66 8.46 -2.15
CA CYS A 116 -11.52 7.89 -3.48
C CYS A 116 -12.64 6.88 -3.80
N VAL A 117 -13.08 6.87 -5.05
CA VAL A 117 -13.90 5.80 -5.63
C VAL A 117 -13.10 4.49 -5.67
N PRO A 118 -13.74 3.33 -5.83
CA PRO A 118 -13.02 2.06 -5.97
C PRO A 118 -11.93 2.11 -7.04
N LEU A 119 -10.68 1.87 -6.64
CA LEU A 119 -9.50 1.96 -7.50
C LEU A 119 -9.14 0.59 -8.09
N ARG A 120 -8.55 0.60 -9.29
CA ARG A 120 -7.94 -0.56 -9.92
C ARG A 120 -6.43 -0.41 -9.86
N ILE A 121 -5.82 -1.09 -8.90
CA ILE A 121 -4.38 -1.06 -8.66
C ILE A 121 -3.83 -2.45 -8.85
N ARG A 122 -2.74 -2.58 -9.62
CA ARG A 122 -2.09 -3.87 -9.83
C ARG A 122 -1.12 -4.20 -8.69
N ASN A 123 -0.26 -3.26 -8.34
CA ASN A 123 0.71 -3.41 -7.26
C ASN A 123 0.59 -2.27 -6.24
N LEU A 124 0.58 -2.62 -4.95
CA LEU A 124 0.59 -1.68 -3.85
C LEU A 124 1.82 -1.91 -2.99
N ARG A 125 2.59 -0.85 -2.73
CA ARG A 125 3.61 -0.82 -1.69
C ARG A 125 3.26 0.22 -0.64
N TRP A 126 3.05 -0.22 0.60
CA TRP A 126 2.81 0.67 1.73
C TRP A 126 3.92 0.54 2.75
N LYS A 127 4.65 1.64 2.97
CA LYS A 127 5.70 1.72 3.97
C LYS A 127 5.29 2.71 5.05
N LEU A 128 5.23 2.27 6.30
CA LEU A 128 4.96 3.13 7.45
C LEU A 128 6.20 3.25 8.32
N GLU A 129 6.78 4.44 8.34
CA GLU A 129 7.96 4.78 9.15
C GLU A 129 7.58 5.55 10.43
N ILE A 130 6.34 6.03 10.54
CA ILE A 130 5.87 6.76 11.72
C ILE A 130 5.48 5.79 12.83
N ASN A 131 6.07 5.97 14.02
CA ASN A 131 5.71 5.23 15.23
C ASN A 131 4.48 5.88 15.88
N SER A 132 3.30 5.26 15.79
CA SER A 132 2.09 5.75 16.43
C SER A 132 1.31 4.61 17.09
N SER A 133 1.06 4.72 18.39
CA SER A 133 0.41 3.69 19.21
C SER A 133 -1.13 3.71 19.16
N ARG A 134 -1.75 4.61 18.38
CA ARG A 134 -3.21 4.86 18.42
C ARG A 134 -3.88 5.07 17.07
N TYR A 135 -3.23 4.68 15.97
CA TYR A 135 -3.73 5.04 14.65
C TYR A 135 -4.48 3.90 13.97
N ASP A 136 -5.79 4.09 13.77
CA ASP A 136 -6.66 3.21 13.00
C ASP A 136 -6.64 3.63 11.52
N TYR A 137 -6.14 2.75 10.66
CA TYR A 137 -6.04 2.98 9.22
C TYR A 137 -7.17 2.34 8.42
N THR A 138 -8.15 1.69 9.07
CA THR A 138 -9.17 0.88 8.38
C THR A 138 -10.01 1.69 7.37
N THR A 139 -10.35 2.93 7.69
CA THR A 139 -11.25 3.75 6.85
C THR A 139 -10.57 4.37 5.62
N TRP A 140 -9.24 4.40 5.57
CA TRP A 140 -8.49 5.04 4.50
C TRP A 140 -8.41 4.20 3.23
N PHE A 141 -8.54 2.88 3.38
CA PHE A 141 -8.32 1.91 2.29
C PHE A 141 -9.60 1.31 1.72
N ASN A 142 -10.76 1.88 2.05
CA ASN A 142 -12.06 1.41 1.53
C ASN A 142 -12.09 1.33 -0.01
N CYS A 143 -11.43 2.26 -0.69
CA CYS A 143 -11.31 2.29 -2.15
C CYS A 143 -10.56 1.09 -2.75
N LEU A 144 -9.82 0.33 -1.93
CA LEU A 144 -9.03 -0.83 -2.37
C LEU A 144 -9.79 -2.16 -2.28
N ARG A 145 -10.92 -2.20 -1.55
CA ARG A 145 -11.69 -3.43 -1.27
C ARG A 145 -12.29 -4.13 -2.50
N THR A 146 -12.51 -3.39 -3.58
CA THR A 146 -13.41 -3.83 -4.66
C THR A 146 -12.70 -4.66 -5.74
N HIS A 147 -11.42 -4.37 -6.00
CA HIS A 147 -10.68 -4.99 -7.09
C HIS A 147 -9.49 -5.75 -6.50
N PRO A 148 -9.27 -7.02 -6.89
CA PRO A 148 -8.09 -7.75 -6.50
C PRO A 148 -6.81 -7.01 -6.94
N ILE A 149 -5.82 -6.99 -6.05
CA ILE A 149 -4.49 -6.44 -6.26
C ILE A 149 -3.55 -7.63 -6.48
N GLU A 150 -2.73 -7.60 -7.53
CA GLU A 150 -1.81 -8.70 -7.83
C GLU A 150 -0.78 -8.87 -6.71
N ARG A 151 -0.17 -7.76 -6.28
CA ARG A 151 0.84 -7.76 -5.23
C ARG A 151 0.64 -6.62 -4.24
N VAL A 152 0.66 -6.96 -2.96
CA VAL A 152 0.69 -6.01 -1.85
C VAL A 152 1.96 -6.24 -1.03
N GLU A 153 2.76 -5.19 -0.90
CA GLU A 153 3.96 -5.15 -0.06
C GLU A 153 3.74 -4.15 1.07
N ILE A 154 3.75 -4.61 2.33
CA ILE A 154 3.59 -3.75 3.50
C ILE A 154 4.87 -3.82 4.36
N GLU A 155 5.49 -2.67 4.59
CA GLU A 155 6.64 -2.53 5.49
C GLU A 155 6.30 -1.61 6.67
N LEU A 156 6.22 -2.18 7.87
CA LEU A 156 5.91 -1.49 9.11
C LEU A 156 7.16 -1.40 9.98
N ASN A 157 7.58 -0.18 10.31
CA ASN A 157 8.77 0.06 11.12
C ASN A 157 8.47 0.58 12.54
N GLY A 158 7.19 0.77 12.91
CA GLY A 158 6.74 1.36 14.17
C GLY A 158 6.30 0.39 15.27
N GLU A 159 5.83 0.95 16.41
CA GLU A 159 5.34 0.19 17.56
C GLU A 159 3.87 -0.22 17.33
N ASP A 160 3.63 -1.51 17.13
CA ASP A 160 2.39 -2.00 16.52
C ASP A 160 1.28 -2.36 17.55
N TYR A 161 0.24 -1.54 17.58
CA TYR A 161 -1.15 -1.99 17.81
C TYR A 161 -1.99 -1.79 16.55
N MET A 162 -1.36 -1.91 15.37
CA MET A 162 -2.04 -1.64 14.12
C MET A 162 -3.05 -2.73 13.80
N VAL A 163 -4.30 -2.32 13.66
CA VAL A 163 -5.28 -3.02 12.83
C VAL A 163 -4.77 -2.86 11.40
N LEU A 164 -4.05 -3.86 10.90
CA LEU A 164 -3.83 -3.99 9.46
C LEU A 164 -5.19 -3.85 8.79
N SER A 165 -5.30 -2.99 7.77
CA SER A 165 -6.54 -2.88 7.04
C SER A 165 -6.84 -4.24 6.39
N GLU A 166 -7.82 -4.96 6.94
CA GLU A 166 -8.28 -6.25 6.41
C GLU A 166 -8.59 -6.14 4.91
N ASP A 167 -9.01 -4.96 4.47
CA ASP A 167 -9.29 -4.63 3.07
C ASP A 167 -8.09 -4.79 2.16
N VAL A 168 -6.94 -4.29 2.61
CA VAL A 168 -5.69 -4.34 1.85
C VAL A 168 -5.19 -5.78 1.79
N ILE A 169 -5.28 -6.50 2.90
CA ILE A 169 -4.87 -7.89 3.01
C ILE A 169 -5.75 -8.79 2.14
N CYS A 170 -7.06 -8.73 2.32
CA CYS A 170 -8.02 -9.60 1.63
C CYS A 170 -8.09 -9.34 0.12
N SER A 171 -7.70 -8.15 -0.33
CA SER A 171 -7.68 -7.83 -1.77
C SER A 171 -6.41 -8.33 -2.47
N ALA A 172 -5.36 -8.74 -1.75
CA ALA A 172 -4.09 -9.12 -2.38
C ALA A 172 -4.10 -10.56 -2.90
N THR A 173 -3.50 -10.80 -4.07
CA THR A 173 -3.22 -12.13 -4.62
C THR A 173 -1.88 -12.69 -4.12
N LYS A 174 -0.93 -11.77 -3.88
CA LYS A 174 0.37 -12.02 -3.27
C LYS A 174 0.59 -10.96 -2.19
N LEU A 175 0.85 -11.38 -0.96
CA LEU A 175 1.02 -10.48 0.19
C LEU A 175 2.40 -10.65 0.81
N HIS A 176 3.16 -9.57 0.85
CA HIS A 176 4.47 -9.53 1.46
C HIS A 176 4.41 -8.58 2.65
N LEU A 177 4.57 -9.10 3.86
CA LEU A 177 4.55 -8.32 5.09
C LEU A 177 5.94 -8.33 5.73
N LYS A 178 6.43 -7.14 6.05
CA LYS A 178 7.66 -6.93 6.82
C LYS A 178 7.32 -6.04 8.00
N THR A 179 7.48 -6.56 9.21
CA THR A 179 7.29 -5.79 10.43
C THR A 179 8.34 -6.17 11.47
N LYS A 180 8.61 -5.25 12.41
CA LYS A 180 9.43 -5.51 13.59
C LYS A 180 8.66 -6.14 14.74
N SER A 181 7.34 -5.95 14.81
CA SER A 181 6.50 -6.52 15.87
C SER A 181 5.79 -7.77 15.38
N LEU A 182 5.36 -8.63 16.30
CA LEU A 182 4.57 -9.81 15.95
C LEU A 182 3.22 -9.37 15.36
N LEU A 183 2.95 -9.75 14.11
CA LEU A 183 1.63 -9.53 13.50
C LEU A 183 0.56 -10.33 14.25
N PRO A 184 -0.63 -9.76 14.49
CA PRO A 184 -1.77 -10.54 14.94
C PRO A 184 -2.13 -11.56 13.85
N ILE A 185 -1.85 -12.84 14.09
CA ILE A 185 -2.10 -13.92 13.12
C ILE A 185 -3.54 -13.93 12.64
N GLN A 186 -4.50 -13.55 13.48
CA GLN A 186 -5.92 -13.45 13.13
C GLN A 186 -6.19 -12.62 11.86
N ALA A 187 -5.42 -11.54 11.61
CA ALA A 187 -5.58 -10.72 10.41
C ALA A 187 -5.11 -11.46 9.14
N ILE A 188 -4.13 -12.35 9.28
CA ILE A 188 -3.54 -13.14 8.20
C ILE A 188 -4.30 -14.44 8.00
N LEU A 189 -4.94 -14.99 9.04
CA LEU A 189 -5.76 -16.20 8.93
C LEU A 189 -6.90 -16.04 7.93
N LYS A 190 -7.39 -14.83 7.66
CA LYS A 190 -8.42 -14.57 6.65
C LYS A 190 -7.86 -14.44 5.22
N PHE A 191 -6.54 -14.43 5.06
CA PHE A 191 -5.90 -14.29 3.76
C PHE A 191 -6.13 -15.55 2.90
N GLN A 192 -6.64 -15.35 1.68
CA GLN A 192 -7.05 -16.42 0.77
C GLN A 192 -6.14 -16.57 -0.45
N ALA A 193 -4.99 -15.92 -0.45
CA ALA A 193 -4.23 -15.75 -1.67
C ALA A 193 -3.12 -16.76 -1.89
N SER A 194 -2.62 -16.77 -3.13
CA SER A 194 -1.66 -17.74 -3.65
C SER A 194 -0.25 -17.63 -3.06
N GLU A 195 0.14 -16.48 -2.50
CA GLU A 195 1.46 -16.29 -1.93
C GLU A 195 1.43 -15.37 -0.71
N LEU A 196 2.03 -15.83 0.38
CA LEU A 196 2.21 -15.07 1.61
C LEU A 196 3.69 -15.07 2.00
N LYS A 197 4.35 -13.92 1.95
CA LYS A 197 5.72 -13.74 2.45
C LYS A 197 5.70 -12.96 3.75
N LEU A 198 6.20 -13.57 4.83
CA LEU A 198 6.33 -12.94 6.15
C LEU A 198 7.80 -12.79 6.49
N ASN A 199 8.27 -11.54 6.54
CA ASN A 199 9.62 -11.18 6.96
C ASN A 199 9.62 -10.74 8.42
N GLN A 200 9.25 -11.68 9.30
CA GLN A 200 9.26 -11.55 10.76
C GLN A 200 9.54 -12.93 11.38
N SER A 201 10.00 -12.95 12.63
CA SER A 201 10.05 -14.19 13.41
C SER A 201 8.63 -14.57 13.80
N LEU A 202 8.23 -15.83 13.56
CA LEU A 202 6.98 -16.40 14.04
C LEU A 202 7.29 -17.45 15.10
N SER A 203 6.39 -17.61 16.08
CA SER A 203 6.44 -18.77 16.95
C SER A 203 6.02 -20.03 16.17
N SER A 204 6.44 -21.20 16.65
CA SER A 204 6.02 -22.46 16.04
C SER A 204 4.50 -22.62 16.06
N ASP A 205 3.84 -22.30 17.18
CA ASP A 205 2.38 -22.42 17.34
C ASP A 205 1.63 -21.59 16.29
N ASP A 206 2.09 -20.37 16.04
CA ASP A 206 1.50 -19.45 15.06
C ASP A 206 1.67 -19.95 13.62
N LEU A 207 2.82 -20.56 13.34
CA LEU A 207 3.10 -21.19 12.05
C LEU A 207 2.16 -22.39 11.81
N PHE A 208 2.03 -23.27 12.79
CA PHE A 208 1.12 -24.43 12.68
C PHE A 208 -0.33 -24.00 12.53
N LEU A 209 -0.77 -22.99 13.29
CA LEU A 209 -2.12 -22.45 13.17
C LEU A 209 -2.39 -21.88 11.76
N LEU A 210 -1.42 -21.17 11.19
CA LEU A 210 -1.53 -20.62 9.84
C LEU A 210 -1.58 -21.73 8.79
N PHE A 211 -0.76 -22.77 8.95
CA PHE A 211 -0.70 -23.90 8.04
C PHE A 211 -1.98 -24.77 8.09
N ASP A 212 -2.45 -25.10 9.29
CA ASP A 212 -3.72 -25.82 9.52
C ASP A 212 -4.90 -25.06 8.87
N THR A 213 -4.94 -23.74 9.06
CA THR A 213 -5.99 -22.90 8.46
C THR A 213 -5.96 -22.92 6.93
N TRP A 214 -4.78 -22.93 6.31
CA TRP A 214 -4.65 -23.02 4.86
C TRP A 214 -5.06 -24.39 4.32
N ILE A 215 -4.67 -25.47 4.99
CA ILE A 215 -5.05 -26.83 4.64
C ILE A 215 -6.56 -27.01 4.73
N GLN A 216 -7.18 -26.59 5.84
CA GLN A 216 -8.63 -26.71 6.05
C GLN A 216 -9.46 -25.95 5.00
N ARG A 217 -8.86 -24.97 4.34
CA ARG A 217 -9.50 -24.18 3.28
C ARG A 217 -9.21 -24.67 1.87
N GLU A 218 -8.43 -25.73 1.72
CA GLU A 218 -8.00 -26.27 0.43
C GLU A 218 -7.29 -25.20 -0.43
N THR A 219 -6.62 -24.24 0.22
CA THR A 219 -5.93 -23.16 -0.48
C THR A 219 -4.59 -23.67 -1.04
N THR A 220 -4.44 -23.67 -2.37
CA THR A 220 -3.14 -23.87 -3.01
C THR A 220 -2.32 -22.59 -2.93
N GLY A 221 -1.04 -22.70 -2.56
CA GLY A 221 -0.21 -21.51 -2.46
C GLY A 221 1.12 -21.73 -1.79
N LYS A 222 1.85 -20.64 -1.63
CA LYS A 222 3.21 -20.61 -1.11
C LYS A 222 3.33 -19.66 0.08
N ILE A 223 3.79 -20.18 1.22
CA ILE A 223 4.17 -19.37 2.38
C ILE A 223 5.69 -19.25 2.36
N ILE A 224 6.22 -18.03 2.48
CA ILE A 224 7.65 -17.74 2.56
C ILE A 224 7.93 -17.10 3.91
N LEU A 225 8.80 -17.72 4.70
CA LEU A 225 9.12 -17.29 6.07
C LEU A 225 10.62 -17.12 6.23
N LYS A 226 11.01 -16.29 7.19
CA LYS A 226 12.41 -16.16 7.61
C LYS A 226 12.63 -16.96 8.89
N CYS A 227 13.50 -17.98 8.86
CA CYS A 227 13.93 -18.67 10.08
C CYS A 227 15.40 -19.12 9.99
N SER A 228 15.94 -19.62 11.10
CA SER A 228 17.29 -20.19 11.10
C SER A 228 17.27 -21.63 10.55
N ASN A 229 18.35 -22.07 9.90
CA ASN A 229 18.42 -23.40 9.29
C ASN A 229 18.21 -24.57 10.28
N ALA A 230 18.50 -24.36 11.57
CA ALA A 230 18.26 -25.38 12.60
C ALA A 230 16.76 -25.57 12.88
N ASP A 231 15.98 -24.48 12.78
CA ASP A 231 14.53 -24.51 12.99
C ASP A 231 13.81 -25.18 11.82
N LEU A 232 14.33 -25.04 10.60
CA LEU A 232 13.74 -25.59 9.38
C LEU A 232 13.53 -27.11 9.43
N ASN A 233 14.56 -27.88 9.77
CA ASN A 233 14.47 -29.34 9.83
C ASN A 233 13.48 -29.80 10.91
N SER A 234 13.41 -29.06 12.02
CA SER A 234 12.44 -29.33 13.08
C SER A 234 11.01 -29.09 12.59
N ILE A 235 10.78 -27.94 11.93
CA ILE A 235 9.48 -27.56 11.37
C ILE A 235 9.03 -28.57 10.31
N GLU A 236 9.91 -28.95 9.37
CA GLU A 236 9.56 -29.91 8.32
C GLU A 236 9.13 -31.27 8.90
N ASN A 237 9.86 -31.78 9.90
CA ASN A 237 9.52 -33.05 10.54
C ASN A 237 8.18 -32.97 11.28
N GLN A 238 7.94 -31.90 12.02
CA GLN A 238 6.67 -31.69 12.74
C GLN A 238 5.49 -31.55 11.77
N LEU A 239 5.64 -30.79 10.69
CA LEU A 239 4.61 -30.66 9.65
C LEU A 239 4.30 -32.02 9.00
N LYS A 240 5.32 -32.85 8.73
CA LYS A 240 5.12 -34.21 8.20
C LYS A 240 4.42 -35.14 9.18
N GLU A 241 4.63 -34.96 10.48
CA GLU A 241 3.96 -35.77 11.50
C GLU A 241 2.49 -35.39 11.66
N GLU A 242 2.18 -34.09 11.66
CA GLU A 242 0.82 -33.58 11.84
C GLU A 242 -0.03 -33.68 10.56
N PHE A 243 0.56 -33.40 9.38
CA PHE A 243 -0.15 -33.29 8.11
C PHE A 243 0.22 -34.40 7.10
N LYS A 244 0.29 -35.65 7.57
CA LYS A 244 0.71 -36.84 6.79
C LYS A 244 -0.03 -37.05 5.45
N ASN A 245 -1.24 -36.51 5.34
CA ASN A 245 -2.11 -36.70 4.18
C ASN A 245 -2.13 -35.48 3.24
N THR A 246 -1.32 -34.46 3.51
CA THR A 246 -1.27 -33.23 2.70
C THR A 246 -0.05 -33.27 1.78
N ASN A 247 -0.25 -32.91 0.51
CA ASN A 247 0.84 -32.77 -0.45
C ASN A 247 1.48 -31.38 -0.31
N PHE A 248 2.56 -31.28 0.47
CA PHE A 248 3.32 -30.04 0.62
C PHE A 248 4.81 -30.25 0.41
N LYS A 249 5.47 -29.19 -0.04
CA LYS A 249 6.92 -29.15 -0.25
C LYS A 249 7.55 -28.03 0.58
N VAL A 250 8.52 -28.39 1.40
CA VAL A 250 9.40 -27.43 2.07
C VAL A 250 10.64 -27.24 1.19
N SER A 251 11.02 -25.99 0.92
CA SER A 251 12.22 -25.65 0.17
C SER A 251 13.02 -24.57 0.88
N ASP A 252 14.32 -24.76 1.00
CA ASP A 252 15.25 -23.72 1.41
C ASP A 252 15.39 -22.68 0.28
N LEU A 253 15.38 -21.40 0.64
CA LEU A 253 15.56 -20.28 -0.29
C LEU A 253 16.87 -19.57 0.03
N GLU A 254 17.34 -18.72 -0.89
CA GLU A 254 18.50 -17.87 -0.61
C GLU A 254 18.21 -16.97 0.62
N THR A 255 19.20 -16.78 1.50
CA THR A 255 19.17 -15.84 2.65
C THR A 255 18.29 -16.19 3.87
N ASN A 256 18.44 -17.37 4.49
CA ASN A 256 17.72 -17.77 5.73
C ASN A 256 16.18 -17.64 5.58
N GLU A 257 15.69 -17.83 4.36
CA GLU A 257 14.27 -17.89 4.05
C GLU A 257 13.94 -19.32 3.65
N PHE A 258 12.72 -19.75 3.93
CA PHE A 258 12.21 -21.00 3.41
C PHE A 258 10.79 -20.84 2.94
N SER A 259 10.39 -21.71 2.02
CA SER A 259 9.02 -21.77 1.55
C SER A 259 8.36 -23.09 1.86
N ILE A 260 7.10 -23.02 2.26
CA ILE A 260 6.18 -24.16 2.28
C ILE A 260 5.17 -23.94 1.16
N GLU A 261 5.12 -24.87 0.23
CA GLU A 261 4.19 -24.85 -0.91
C GLU A 261 3.20 -25.99 -0.77
N ILE A 262 1.89 -25.68 -0.82
CA ILE A 262 0.80 -26.67 -0.83
C ILE A 262 0.32 -26.79 -2.27
N SER A 263 0.37 -28.00 -2.81
CA SER A 263 -0.04 -28.32 -4.18
C SER A 263 -1.24 -29.26 -4.19
N GLU A 264 -1.98 -29.25 -5.31
CA GLU A 264 -3.02 -30.26 -5.60
C GLU A 264 -2.47 -31.70 -5.60
#